data_AF-A0A4Q2E8N0-F1
#
_entry.id   AF-A0A4Q2E8N0-F1
#
_cell.length_a   1.000
_cell.length_b   1.000
_cell.length_c   1.000
_cell.angle_alpha   90.00
_cell.angle_beta   90.00
_cell.angle_gamma   90.00
#
_symmetry.space_group_name_H-M   'P 1'
#
loop_
_entity.id
_entity.type
_entity.pdbx_description
1 polymer ?
#
loop_
_entity_poly.entity_id
_entity_poly.type
_entity_poly.pdbx_seq_one_letter_code
_entity_poly.pdbx_strand_id
1 'polypeptide(L)'
;ILENSNIDQFKKNLEEISNTNQLRFDEFFKTEFLSEYTSFTFLDDMFEKSGFKVEAADDSKAIPDQEWEDFIIANTSFERWEDMQKAAAVAVLSKRMHLGLK
;
A
#
# COMPACT_ATOMS: atom_id res chain seq x y z
N ILE A 1 -15.52 13.51 -33.24
CA ILE A 1 -14.57 14.26 -32.40
C ILE A 1 -14.99 14.02 -30.94
N LEU A 2 -14.59 12.89 -30.35
CA LEU A 2 -14.96 12.52 -28.97
C LEU A 2 -13.77 11.94 -28.18
N GLU A 3 -12.58 11.91 -28.78
CA GLU A 3 -11.42 11.20 -28.21
C GLU A 3 -10.61 12.07 -27.23
N ASN A 4 -10.73 13.40 -27.31
CA ASN A 4 -9.96 14.33 -26.47
C ASN A 4 -10.53 14.51 -25.06
N SER A 5 -11.85 14.42 -24.84
CA SER A 5 -12.42 14.75 -23.52
C SER A 5 -12.01 13.75 -22.43
N ASN A 6 -11.84 12.47 -22.79
CA ASN A 6 -11.41 11.44 -21.84
C ASN A 6 -9.94 11.62 -21.46
N ILE A 7 -9.09 12.01 -22.41
CA ILE A 7 -7.67 12.30 -22.16
C ILE A 7 -7.53 13.56 -21.31
N ASP A 8 -8.34 14.59 -21.55
CA ASP A 8 -8.31 15.83 -20.78
C ASP A 8 -8.82 15.63 -19.35
N GLN A 9 -9.87 14.82 -19.16
CA GLN A 9 -10.32 14.42 -17.82
C GLN A 9 -9.25 13.61 -17.09
N PHE A 10 -8.59 12.68 -17.78
CA PHE A 10 -7.49 11.90 -17.23
C PHE A 10 -6.33 12.78 -16.75
N LYS A 11 -5.91 13.77 -17.55
CA LYS A 11 -4.86 14.73 -17.18
C LYS A 11 -5.25 15.56 -15.96
N LYS A 12 -6.49 16.06 -15.89
CA LYS A 12 -6.99 16.83 -14.75
C LYS A 12 -6.96 16.01 -13.46
N ASN A 13 -7.37 14.74 -13.53
CA ASN A 13 -7.34 13.84 -12.38
C ASN A 13 -5.90 13.56 -11.90
N LEU A 14 -4.94 13.43 -12.82
CA LEU A 14 -3.53 13.29 -12.47
C LEU A 14 -2.97 14.53 -11.79
N GLU A 15 -3.36 15.72 -12.24
CA GLU A 15 -2.98 17.00 -11.61
C GLU A 15 -3.59 17.15 -10.21
N GLU A 16 -4.84 16.73 -10.00
CA GLU A 16 -5.47 16.75 -8.67
C GLU A 16 -4.80 15.75 -7.70
N ILE A 17 -4.43 14.56 -8.18
CA ILE A 17 -3.70 13.56 -7.39
C ILE A 17 -2.28 14.05 -7.06
N SER A 18 -1.57 14.65 -8.00
CA SER A 18 -0.20 15.12 -7.76
C SER A 18 -0.13 16.29 -6.77
N ASN A 19 -1.12 17.19 -6.81
CA ASN A 19 -1.17 18.38 -5.94
C ASN A 19 -1.57 18.07 -4.48
N THR A 20 -2.12 16.89 -4.20
CA THR A 20 -2.64 16.51 -2.86
C THR A 20 -1.88 15.37 -2.19
N ASN A 21 -0.88 14.79 -2.84
CA ASN A 21 -0.32 13.50 -2.46
C ASN A 21 0.70 13.57 -1.31
N GLN A 22 0.21 13.65 -0.08
CA GLN A 22 0.80 12.89 1.02
C GLN A 22 -0.03 11.61 1.17
N LEU A 23 0.51 10.48 0.73
CA LEU A 23 -0.11 9.18 1.00
C LEU A 23 -0.01 8.93 2.51
N ARG A 24 -1.14 8.71 3.17
CA ARG A 24 -1.12 8.36 4.59
C ARG A 24 -0.82 6.88 4.73
N PHE A 25 0.04 6.51 5.68
CA PHE A 25 0.44 5.11 5.90
C PHE A 25 -0.78 4.17 6.07
N ASP A 26 -1.83 4.63 6.76
CA ASP A 26 -3.05 3.86 6.98
C ASP A 26 -3.88 3.58 5.72
N GLU A 27 -3.51 4.15 4.57
CA GLU A 27 -4.15 3.88 3.28
C GLU A 27 -3.54 2.71 2.51
N PHE A 28 -2.30 2.31 2.84
CA PHE A 28 -1.54 1.34 2.04
C PHE A 28 -2.06 -0.07 2.27
N PHE A 29 -2.20 -0.46 3.53
CA PHE A 29 -2.53 -1.82 3.95
C PHE A 29 -4.00 -1.93 4.39
N LYS A 30 -4.92 -1.53 3.49
CA LYS A 30 -6.36 -1.75 3.71
C LYS A 30 -6.69 -3.24 3.61
N THR A 31 -7.82 -3.62 4.21
CA THR A 31 -8.32 -5.00 4.26
C THR A 31 -8.36 -5.67 2.89
N GLU A 32 -8.75 -4.95 1.85
CA GLU A 32 -8.82 -5.50 0.49
C GLU A 32 -7.43 -5.91 -0.03
N PHE A 33 -6.42 -5.06 0.16
CA PHE A 33 -5.05 -5.35 -0.25
C PHE A 33 -4.45 -6.49 0.58
N LEU A 34 -4.61 -6.43 1.91
CA LEU A 34 -4.06 -7.46 2.80
C LEU A 34 -4.66 -8.84 2.51
N SER A 35 -5.97 -8.92 2.31
CA SER A 35 -6.64 -10.20 2.04
C SER A 35 -6.30 -10.77 0.66
N GLU A 36 -5.86 -9.93 -0.29
CA GLU A 36 -5.45 -10.36 -1.64
C GLU A 36 -4.01 -10.89 -1.67
N TYR A 37 -3.09 -10.24 -0.94
CA TYR A 37 -1.66 -10.52 -1.05
C TYR A 37 -1.03 -11.17 0.19
N THR A 38 -1.79 -11.34 1.28
CA THR A 38 -1.29 -11.87 2.54
C THR A 38 -2.29 -12.85 3.16
N SER A 39 -1.85 -13.57 4.20
CA SER A 39 -2.74 -14.40 5.02
C SER A 39 -3.55 -13.61 6.06
N PHE A 40 -3.46 -12.27 6.06
CA PHE A 40 -4.05 -11.40 7.08
C PHE A 40 -5.14 -10.49 6.52
N THR A 41 -6.06 -10.07 7.38
CA THR A 41 -7.14 -9.13 7.06
C THR A 41 -6.85 -7.72 7.59
N PHE A 42 -6.08 -7.62 8.67
CA PHE A 42 -5.69 -6.39 9.32
C PHE A 42 -4.18 -6.33 9.52
N LEU A 43 -3.61 -5.12 9.39
CA LEU A 43 -2.17 -4.93 9.52
C LEU A 43 -1.69 -5.21 10.96
N ASP A 44 -2.52 -4.89 11.95
CA ASP A 44 -2.24 -5.16 13.36
C ASP A 44 -2.06 -6.67 13.61
N ASP A 45 -2.92 -7.51 13.01
CA ASP A 45 -2.80 -8.98 13.10
C ASP A 45 -1.48 -9.48 12.49
N MET A 46 -1.04 -8.85 11.40
CA MET A 46 0.24 -9.18 10.74
C MET A 46 1.42 -8.86 11.65
N PHE A 47 1.41 -7.69 12.32
CA PHE A 47 2.44 -7.33 13.28
C PHE A 47 2.42 -8.25 14.52
N GLU A 48 1.24 -8.50 15.11
CA GLU A 48 1.13 -9.44 16.23
C GLU A 48 1.65 -10.84 15.87
N LYS A 49 1.33 -11.33 14.66
CA LYS A 49 1.76 -12.66 14.20
C LYS A 49 3.25 -12.73 13.89
N SER A 50 3.89 -11.61 13.54
CA SER A 50 5.33 -11.53 13.32
C SER A 50 6.15 -11.78 14.58
N GLY A 51 5.53 -11.63 15.76
CA GLY A 51 6.24 -11.68 17.04
C GLY A 51 6.99 -10.39 17.37
N PHE A 52 7.00 -9.40 16.46
CA PHE A 52 7.54 -8.07 16.70
C PHE A 52 6.45 -7.15 17.24
N LYS A 53 6.76 -6.46 18.35
CA LYS A 53 5.86 -5.48 18.94
C LYS A 53 6.12 -4.12 18.28
N VAL A 54 5.18 -3.66 17.46
CA VAL A 54 5.25 -2.35 16.79
C VAL A 54 4.11 -1.47 17.29
N GLU A 55 4.36 -0.70 18.35
CA GLU A 55 3.37 0.21 18.95
C GLU A 55 3.65 1.67 18.57
N ALA A 56 4.89 1.98 18.19
CA ALA A 56 5.33 3.29 17.73
C ALA A 56 6.24 3.18 16.50
N ALA A 57 6.37 4.28 15.76
CA ALA A 57 7.23 4.35 14.57
C ALA A 57 8.70 3.95 14.88
N ASP A 58 9.20 4.27 16.06
CA ASP A 58 10.57 3.93 16.47
C ASP A 58 10.76 2.44 16.78
N ASP A 59 9.70 1.70 17.11
CA ASP A 59 9.80 0.26 17.43
C ASP A 59 10.22 -0.55 16.20
N SER A 60 9.85 -0.08 15.01
CA SER A 60 10.27 -0.69 13.74
C SER A 60 11.78 -0.72 13.56
N LYS A 61 12.54 0.20 14.19
CA LYS A 61 14.01 0.25 14.11
C LYS A 61 14.69 -0.88 14.89
N ALA A 62 13.97 -1.51 15.82
CA ALA A 62 14.49 -2.62 16.60
C ALA A 62 14.25 -3.98 15.91
N ILE A 63 13.47 -4.01 14.83
CA ILE A 63 13.20 -5.24 14.08
C ILE A 63 14.42 -5.56 13.22
N PRO A 64 15.00 -6.77 13.33
CA PRO A 64 16.07 -7.19 12.44
C PRO A 64 15.56 -7.29 10.99
N ASP A 65 16.19 -6.57 10.06
CA ASP A 65 15.77 -6.53 8.65
C ASP A 65 15.57 -7.92 8.05
N GLN A 66 16.51 -8.86 8.29
CA GLN A 66 16.41 -10.20 7.72
C GLN A 66 15.25 -11.01 8.28
N GLU A 67 14.96 -10.91 9.58
CA GLU A 67 13.83 -11.64 10.18
C GLU A 67 12.49 -11.08 9.69
N TRP A 68 12.43 -9.77 9.45
CA TRP A 68 11.27 -9.15 8.82
C TRP A 68 11.10 -9.62 7.38
N GLU A 69 12.16 -9.64 6.58
CA GLU A 69 12.12 -10.13 5.19
C GLU A 69 11.68 -11.60 5.14
N ASP A 70 12.22 -12.46 6.00
CA ASP A 70 11.82 -13.87 6.10
C ASP A 70 10.33 -14.01 6.47
N PHE A 71 9.82 -13.15 7.36
CA PHE A 71 8.40 -13.11 7.71
C PHE A 71 7.53 -12.69 6.51
N ILE A 72 7.93 -11.68 5.75
CA ILE A 72 7.22 -11.22 4.54
C ILE A 72 7.14 -12.35 3.51
N ILE A 73 8.26 -13.02 3.22
CA ILE A 73 8.33 -14.13 2.27
C ILE A 73 7.39 -15.27 2.69
N ALA A 74 7.34 -15.57 3.99
CA ALA A 74 6.56 -16.70 4.50
C ALA A 74 5.04 -16.44 4.55
N ASN A 75 4.60 -15.18 4.64
CA ASN A 75 3.19 -14.84 4.93
C ASN A 75 2.50 -14.01 3.84
N THR A 76 3.23 -13.64 2.78
CA THR A 76 2.73 -12.80 1.70
C THR A 76 3.14 -13.35 0.34
N SER A 77 2.56 -12.80 -0.73
CA SER A 77 2.93 -13.12 -2.11
C SER A 77 4.20 -12.39 -2.60
N PHE A 78 4.93 -11.70 -1.71
CA PHE A 78 6.08 -10.87 -2.06
C PHE A 78 7.40 -11.46 -1.54
N GLU A 79 8.47 -11.25 -2.29
CA GLU A 79 9.82 -11.70 -1.90
C GLU A 79 10.53 -10.72 -0.98
N ARG A 80 10.06 -9.46 -0.91
CA ARG A 80 10.65 -8.40 -0.08
C ARG A 80 9.58 -7.46 0.46
N TRP A 81 9.84 -6.88 1.63
CA TRP A 81 9.00 -5.86 2.23
C TRP A 81 8.83 -4.63 1.34
N GLU A 82 9.93 -4.17 0.72
CA GLU A 82 9.90 -3.00 -0.18
C GLU A 82 8.97 -3.22 -1.38
N ASP A 83 8.91 -4.44 -1.91
CA ASP A 83 8.05 -4.78 -3.05
C ASP A 83 6.58 -4.79 -2.64
N MET A 84 6.27 -5.28 -1.45
CA MET A 84 4.93 -5.19 -0.86
C MET A 84 4.50 -3.73 -0.66
N GLN A 85 5.38 -2.87 -0.15
CA GLN A 85 5.10 -1.43 0.02
C GLN A 85 4.83 -0.74 -1.32
N LYS A 86 5.63 -1.04 -2.36
CA LYS A 86 5.43 -0.50 -3.71
C LYS A 86 4.09 -0.94 -4.28
N ALA A 87 3.74 -2.22 -4.15
CA ALA A 87 2.45 -2.74 -4.62
C ALA A 87 1.27 -2.05 -3.92
N ALA A 88 1.34 -1.87 -2.60
CA ALA A 88 0.34 -1.16 -1.83
C ALA A 88 0.18 0.31 -2.30
N ALA A 89 1.30 1.01 -2.53
CA ALA A 89 1.27 2.38 -3.04
C ALA A 89 0.61 2.46 -4.44
N VAL A 90 0.93 1.52 -5.34
CA VAL A 90 0.31 1.43 -6.67
C VAL A 90 -1.20 1.17 -6.56
N ALA A 91 -1.63 0.32 -5.65
CA ALA A 91 -3.04 0.03 -5.42
C ALA A 91 -3.81 1.30 -4.95
N VAL A 92 -3.24 2.07 -4.02
CA VAL A 92 -3.83 3.34 -3.56
C VAL A 92 -3.92 4.36 -4.68
N LEU A 93 -2.84 4.56 -5.44
CA LEU A 93 -2.82 5.52 -6.56
C LEU A 93 -3.82 5.13 -7.64
N SER A 94 -3.91 3.84 -7.96
CA SER A 94 -4.89 3.31 -8.90
C SER A 94 -6.31 3.57 -8.41
N LYS A 95 -6.61 3.33 -7.13
CA LYS A 95 -7.92 3.61 -6.53
C LYS A 95 -8.28 5.09 -6.62
N ARG A 96 -7.35 6.00 -6.31
CA ARG A 96 -7.56 7.46 -6.42
C ARG A 96 -7.82 7.89 -7.86
N MET A 97 -7.07 7.36 -8.81
CA MET A 97 -7.27 7.63 -10.24
C MET A 97 -8.65 7.19 -10.72
N HIS A 98 -9.11 6.01 -10.32
CA HIS A 98 -10.47 5.54 -10.64
C HIS A 98 -11.57 6.39 -9.98
N LEU A 99 -11.35 6.88 -8.75
CA LEU A 99 -12.31 7.76 -8.08
C LEU A 99 -12.42 9.12 -8.74
N GLY A 100 -11.32 9.71 -9.22
CA GLY A 100 -11.36 10.96 -9.98
C GLY A 100 -12.02 10.80 -11.36
N LEU A 101 -12.13 9.58 -11.89
CA LEU A 101 -12.80 9.29 -13.16
C LEU A 101 -14.33 9.15 -13.05
N LYS A 102 -14.90 9.20 -11.84
CA LYS A 102 -16.36 9.17 -11.60
C LYS A 102 -16.94 10.57 -11.49
#